data_AF-A0A379FNH3-F1
#
_entry.id   AF-A0A379FNH3-F1
#
_cell.length_a   1.000
_cell.length_b   1.000
_cell.length_c   1.000
_cell.angle_alpha   90.00
_cell.angle_beta   90.00
_cell.angle_gamma   90.00
#
_symmetry.space_group_name_H-M   'P 1'
#
loop_
_entity.id
_entity.type
_entity.pdbx_description
1 polymer ?
#
loop_
_entity_poly.entity_id
_entity_poly.type
_entity_poly.pdbx_seq_one_letter_code
_entity_poly.pdbx_strand_id
1 'polypeptide(L)' 'MPLINEWAKAAKAVREDVIVLCHGGPIATPEDAEYILANCPDCHGFYGASSMERLPTEVALTATTQKFKSITR' A
#
# COMPACT_ATOMS: atom_id res chain seq x y z
N MET A 1 -4.62 2.21 -15.23
CA MET A 1 -4.67 0.89 -14.56
C MET A 1 -4.66 -0.32 -15.50
N PRO A 2 -3.95 -0.35 -16.64
CA PRO A 2 -3.92 -1.54 -17.50
C PRO A 2 -3.02 -2.67 -16.95
N LEU A 3 -1.85 -2.32 -16.39
CA LEU A 3 -0.81 -3.31 -16.08
C LEU A 3 -1.19 -4.35 -15.02
N ILE A 4 -1.82 -3.96 -13.90
CA ILE A 4 -2.24 -4.91 -12.86
C ILE A 4 -3.27 -5.90 -13.40
N ASN A 5 -4.28 -5.41 -14.14
CA ASN A 5 -5.29 -6.26 -14.76
C ASN A 5 -4.69 -7.19 -15.83
N GLU A 6 -3.77 -6.68 -16.65
CA GLU A 6 -3.06 -7.49 -17.65
C GLU A 6 -2.23 -8.60 -17.01
N TRP A 7 -1.47 -8.29 -15.95
CA TRP A 7 -0.65 -9.26 -15.25
C TRP A 7 -1.49 -10.28 -14.47
N ALA A 8 -2.57 -9.85 -13.82
CA ALA A 8 -3.49 -10.75 -13.13
C ALA A 8 -4.12 -11.75 -14.12
N LYS A 9 -4.60 -11.25 -15.27
CA LYS A 9 -5.15 -12.11 -16.34
C LYS A 9 -4.10 -13.08 -16.88
N ALA A 10 -2.88 -12.63 -17.11
CA ALA A 10 -1.79 -13.49 -17.59
C ALA A 10 -1.44 -14.59 -16.58
N ALA A 11 -1.41 -14.27 -15.29
CA ALA A 11 -1.13 -15.25 -14.24
C ALA A 11 -2.26 -16.29 -14.10
N LYS A 12 -3.52 -15.84 -14.12
CA LYS A 12 -4.69 -16.73 -14.01
C LYS A 12 -4.83 -17.69 -15.21
N ALA A 13 -4.42 -17.26 -16.40
CA ALA A 13 -4.36 -18.13 -17.57
C ALA A 13 -3.41 -19.33 -17.41
N VAL A 14 -2.40 -19.23 -16.54
CA VAL A 14 -1.49 -20.33 -16.19
C VAL A 14 -2.04 -21.16 -15.03
N ARG A 15 -2.59 -20.49 -14.01
CA ARG A 15 -3.16 -21.13 -12.83
C ARG A 15 -4.25 -20.25 -12.22
N GLU A 16 -5.48 -20.74 -12.21
CA GLU A 16 -6.67 -19.96 -11.87
C GLU A 16 -6.70 -19.47 -10.41
N ASP A 17 -6.08 -20.19 -9.47
CA ASP A 17 -6.13 -19.92 -8.03
C ASP A 17 -4.97 -19.06 -7.49
N VAL A 18 -4.25 -18.35 -8.36
CA VAL A 18 -3.18 -17.44 -7.94
C VAL A 18 -3.72 -16.27 -7.12
N ILE A 19 -3.04 -15.98 -6.00
CA ILE A 19 -3.26 -14.76 -5.24
C ILE A 19 -2.39 -13.65 -5.85
N VAL A 20 -3.03 -12.55 -6.22
CA VAL A 20 -2.39 -11.36 -6.79
C VAL A 20 -2.43 -10.25 -5.76
N LEU A 21 -1.27 -9.65 -5.46
CA LEU A 21 -1.15 -8.49 -4.60
C LEU A 21 -0.55 -7.31 -5.38
N CYS A 22 -0.99 -6.10 -5.11
CA CYS A 22 -0.38 -4.89 -5.64
C CYS A 22 0.70 -4.33 -4.69
N HIS A 23 1.71 -3.65 -5.24
CA HIS A 23 2.81 -3.07 -4.48
C HIS A 23 3.48 -1.92 -5.25
N GLY A 24 3.93 -0.89 -4.52
CA GLY A 24 4.82 0.14 -5.03
C GLY A 24 4.15 1.19 -5.92
N GLY A 25 5.00 1.98 -6.60
CA GLY A 25 4.54 3.10 -7.41
C GLY A 25 3.74 4.11 -6.58
N PRO A 26 2.58 4.57 -7.05
CA PRO A 26 1.74 5.53 -6.33
C PRO A 26 0.88 4.90 -5.23
N ILE A 27 1.00 3.60 -4.94
CA ILE A 27 0.15 2.91 -3.95
C ILE A 27 0.84 2.97 -2.58
N ALA A 28 0.61 4.05 -1.84
CA ALA A 28 1.32 4.32 -0.59
C ALA A 28 0.41 4.35 0.65
N THR A 29 -0.89 4.59 0.48
CA THR A 29 -1.84 4.67 1.59
C THR A 29 -2.94 3.60 1.49
N PRO A 30 -3.74 3.40 2.56
CA PRO A 30 -4.93 2.55 2.50
C PRO A 30 -5.92 2.97 1.40
N GLU A 31 -6.11 4.27 1.18
CA GLU A 31 -7.01 4.81 0.15
C GLU A 31 -6.51 4.49 -1.26
N ASP A 32 -5.19 4.55 -1.47
CA ASP A 32 -4.61 4.12 -2.75
C ASP A 32 -4.85 2.63 -2.97
N ALA A 33 -4.63 1.79 -1.95
CA ALA A 33 -4.86 0.35 -2.04
C ALA A 33 -6.33 0.03 -2.30
N GLU A 34 -7.26 0.72 -1.63
CA GLU A 34 -8.71 0.62 -1.85
C GLU A 34 -9.06 0.98 -3.30
N TYR A 35 -8.49 2.06 -3.83
CA TYR A 35 -8.68 2.43 -5.24
C TYR A 35 -8.24 1.31 -6.19
N ILE A 36 -7.10 0.64 -5.91
CA ILE A 36 -6.66 -0.50 -6.72
C ILE A 36 -7.67 -1.64 -6.64
N LEU A 37 -8.09 -2.04 -5.43
CA LEU A 37 -9.02 -3.16 -5.25
C LEU A 37 -10.38 -2.89 -5.92
N ALA A 38 -10.85 -1.65 -5.93
CA ALA A 38 -12.07 -1.26 -6.63
C ALA A 38 -11.95 -1.31 -8.16
N ASN A 39 -10.75 -1.15 -8.72
CA ASN A 39 -10.51 -1.04 -10.17
C ASN A 39 -9.76 -2.24 -10.79
N CYS A 40 -9.33 -3.20 -9.97
CA CYS A 40 -8.63 -4.41 -10.40
C CYS A 40 -9.26 -5.63 -9.72
N PRO A 41 -10.33 -6.23 -10.29
CA PRO A 41 -11.15 -7.23 -9.62
C PRO A 41 -10.42 -8.54 -9.29
N ASP A 42 -9.35 -8.86 -10.03
CA ASP A 42 -8.49 -10.03 -9.77
C ASP A 42 -7.32 -9.71 -8.81
N CYS A 43 -7.23 -8.49 -8.29
CA CYS A 43 -6.29 -8.13 -7.23
C CYS A 43 -6.91 -8.44 -5.86
N HIS A 44 -6.19 -9.17 -5.01
CA HIS A 44 -6.70 -9.72 -3.77
C HIS A 44 -6.20 -8.97 -2.53
N GLY A 45 -5.25 -8.05 -2.69
CA GLY A 45 -4.69 -7.30 -1.58
C GLY A 45 -3.50 -6.44 -1.97
N PHE A 46 -2.85 -5.91 -0.93
CA PHE A 46 -1.71 -5.00 -1.04
C PHE A 46 -0.55 -5.50 -0.19
N TYR A 47 0.66 -5.49 -0.76
CA TYR A 47 1.89 -5.77 -0.03
C TYR A 47 2.55 -4.46 0.40
N GLY A 48 2.52 -4.16 1.69
CA GLY A 48 3.12 -2.96 2.28
C GLY A 48 4.53 -3.21 2.81
N ALA A 49 5.44 -2.26 2.56
CA ALA A 49 6.75 -2.19 3.19
C ALA A 49 6.92 -0.82 3.87
N SER A 50 7.46 0.19 3.18
CA SER A 50 7.61 1.53 3.74
C SER A 50 6.29 2.17 4.19
N SER A 51 5.17 1.86 3.54
CA SER A 51 3.83 2.32 3.94
C SER A 51 3.37 1.76 5.28
N MET A 52 3.92 0.61 5.70
CA MET A 52 3.55 -0.06 6.94
C MET A 52 4.51 0.28 8.09
N GLU A 53 5.81 0.43 7.81
CA GLU A 53 6.82 0.66 8.85
C GLU A 53 7.38 2.09 8.85
N ARG A 54 7.84 2.62 7.72
CA ARG A 54 8.64 3.85 7.67
C ARG A 54 7.77 5.09 7.85
N LEU A 55 6.75 5.25 7.00
CA LEU A 55 5.92 6.46 6.98
C LEU A 55 5.17 6.66 8.31
N PRO A 56 4.50 5.65 8.89
CA PRO A 56 3.83 5.81 10.18
C PRO A 56 4.81 6.14 11.31
N THR A 57 5.99 5.49 11.29
CA THR A 57 7.03 5.72 12.30
C THR A 57 7.61 7.13 12.21
N GLU A 58 7.93 7.62 11.02
CA GLU A 58 8.47 8.97 10.81
C GLU A 58 7.51 10.05 11.32
N VAL A 59 6.20 9.89 11.04
CA VAL A 59 5.15 10.81 11.53
C VAL A 59 5.08 10.79 13.05
N ALA A 60 4.99 9.60 13.66
CA ALA A 60 4.87 9.45 15.11
C ALA A 60 6.09 9.99 15.87
N LEU A 61 7.30 9.68 15.39
CA LEU A 61 8.56 10.15 15.99
C LEU A 61 8.69 11.68 15.90
N THR A 62 8.36 12.25 14.75
CA THR A 62 8.42 13.71 14.55
C THR A 62 7.44 14.42 15.46
N ALA A 63 6.18 13.98 15.48
CA ALA A 63 5.13 14.57 16.31
C ALA A 63 5.46 14.46 17.82
N THR A 64 6.00 13.33 18.26
CA THR A 64 6.41 13.13 19.66
C THR A 64 7.56 14.05 20.04
N THR A 65 8.58 14.17 19.17
CA THR A 65 9.73 15.06 19.40
C THR A 65 9.29 16.52 19.51
N GLN A 66 8.36 16.96 18.65
CA GLN A 66 7.80 18.31 18.70
C GLN A 66 7.10 18.59 20.03
N LYS A 67 6.32 17.63 20.57
CA LYS A 67 5.64 17.77 21.87
C LYS A 67 6.62 17.94 23.05
N PHE A 68 7.73 17.19 23.06
CA PHE A 68 8.75 17.38 24.09
C PHE A 68 9.44 18.74 23.96
N LYS A 69 9.70 19.17 22.72
CA LYS A 69 10.33 20.46 22.43
C LYS A 69 9.48 21.67 22.81
N SER A 70 8.16 21.52 22.89
CA SER A 70 7.25 22.63 23.23
C SER A 70 7.06 22.87 24.73
N ILE A 71 7.68 22.08 25.62
CA ILE A 71 7.55 22.25 27.07
C ILE A 71 8.32 23.50 27.51
N THR A 72 7.66 24.40 28.23
CA THR A 72 8.25 25.59 28.88
C THR A 72 8.07 25.52 30.39
N ARG A 73 8.97 26.17 31.14
CA ARG A 73 8.90 26.27 32.61
C ARG A 73 7.90 27.33 33.06
#